data_AF-A0A5N6MA95-F1
#
_entry.id   AF-A0A5N6MA95-F1
#
_cell.length_a   1.000
_cell.length_b   1.000
_cell.length_c   1.000
_cell.angle_alpha   90.00
_cell.angle_beta   90.00
_cell.angle_gamma   90.00
#
_symmetry.space_group_name_H-M   'P 1'
#
loop_
_entity.id
_entity.type
_entity.pdbx_description
1 polymer ?
#
loop_
_entity_poly.entity_id
_entity_poly.type
_entity_poly.pdbx_seq_one_letter_code
_entity_poly.pdbx_strand_id
1 'polypeptide(L)'
;MTFRNPNRRLGIYYESIEAAAVYGRRRLSTAVVHGFYLGHKEENNAGAVFNGEQLVVGGGAKLRYESEKIDGVYIIDLKMRLKIRIKVLRVLLNAYDEMLTTTKHMKGKNFQAFLPDFALTKCNVFVPANSVKAPLLLSQH
;
A
#
# COMPACT_ATOMS: atom_id res chain seq x y z
N MET A 1 -0.02 11.04 8.20
CA MET A 1 1.47 10.98 8.30
C MET A 1 1.96 12.39 8.48
N THR A 2 2.99 12.62 9.29
CA THR A 2 3.51 13.97 9.55
C THR A 2 4.88 14.09 8.92
N PHE A 3 5.03 15.09 8.05
CA PHE A 3 6.29 15.46 7.43
C PHE A 3 6.80 16.70 8.11
N ARG A 4 8.05 16.68 8.56
CA ARG A 4 8.64 17.77 9.32
C ARG A 4 9.98 18.14 8.73
N ASN A 5 10.20 19.44 8.53
CA ASN A 5 11.51 19.98 8.22
C ASN A 5 12.15 20.54 9.50
N PRO A 6 13.04 19.80 10.18
CA PRO A 6 13.73 20.32 11.35
C PRO A 6 14.81 21.35 10.99
N ASN A 7 15.14 21.55 9.71
CA ASN A 7 16.20 22.45 9.26
C ASN A 7 15.73 23.92 9.27
N ARG A 8 16.64 24.85 9.63
CA ARG A 8 16.38 26.31 9.64
C ARG A 8 16.85 27.04 8.38
N ARG A 9 17.57 26.36 7.50
CA ARG A 9 18.32 26.94 6.37
C ARG A 9 17.86 26.43 5.01
N LEU A 10 17.28 25.22 4.99
CA LEU A 10 16.95 24.51 3.76
C LEU A 10 15.45 24.26 3.70
N GLY A 11 14.86 24.48 2.52
CA GLY A 11 13.50 24.04 2.20
C GLY A 11 13.51 22.65 1.57
N ILE A 12 12.39 21.94 1.64
CA ILE A 12 12.23 20.60 1.11
C ILE A 12 10.98 20.55 0.24
N TYR A 13 11.13 20.24 -1.05
CA TYR A 13 10.02 19.89 -1.92
C TYR A 13 9.84 18.38 -1.91
N TYR A 14 8.66 17.93 -1.55
CA TYR A 14 8.19 16.57 -1.82
C TYR A 14 7.41 16.62 -3.13
N GLU A 15 8.02 16.23 -4.24
CA GLU A 15 7.40 16.31 -5.56
C GLU A 15 6.34 15.23 -5.75
N SER A 16 6.66 14.01 -5.33
CA SER A 16 5.73 12.89 -5.33
C SER A 16 5.95 12.04 -4.08
N ILE A 17 4.83 11.54 -3.57
CA ILE A 17 4.80 10.67 -2.41
C ILE A 17 3.90 9.50 -2.79
N GLU A 18 4.51 8.35 -3.01
CA GLU A 18 3.78 7.10 -3.25
C GLU A 18 3.84 6.26 -2.00
N ALA A 19 2.68 6.02 -1.39
CA ALA A 19 2.55 5.18 -0.23
C ALA A 19 1.96 3.83 -0.62
N ALA A 20 2.49 2.74 -0.09
CA ALA A 20 2.05 1.39 -0.33
C ALA A 20 1.85 0.66 1.00
N ALA A 21 0.64 0.12 1.19
CA ALA A 21 0.35 -0.79 2.29
C ALA A 21 0.78 -2.20 1.86
N VAL A 22 1.55 -2.87 2.71
CA VAL A 22 2.15 -4.18 2.44
C VAL A 22 1.88 -5.10 3.63
N TYR A 23 1.41 -6.30 3.35
CA TYR A 23 1.22 -7.35 4.35
C TYR A 23 2.10 -8.54 4.02
N GLY A 24 3.03 -8.86 4.91
CA GLY A 24 4.08 -9.84 4.64
C GLY A 24 4.95 -9.41 3.45
N ARG A 25 4.80 -10.10 2.30
CA ARG A 25 5.53 -9.77 1.06
C ARG A 25 4.63 -9.19 -0.03
N ARG A 26 3.34 -8.99 0.26
CA ARG A 26 2.35 -8.65 -0.76
C ARG A 26 1.78 -7.26 -0.53
N ARG A 27 1.80 -6.47 -1.60
CA ARG A 27 1.22 -5.13 -1.63
C ARG A 27 -0.30 -5.26 -1.63
N LEU A 28 -0.94 -4.58 -0.68
CA LEU A 28 -2.39 -4.54 -0.50
C LEU A 28 -3.04 -3.41 -1.30
N SER A 29 -2.38 -2.26 -1.32
CA SER A 29 -2.87 -1.05 -1.96
C SER A 29 -1.73 -0.06 -2.15
N THR A 30 -1.90 0.85 -3.10
CA THR A 30 -1.06 2.03 -3.28
C THR A 30 -1.92 3.27 -3.33
N ALA A 31 -1.43 4.32 -2.68
CA ALA A 31 -2.05 5.63 -2.67
C ALA A 31 -0.99 6.67 -3.04
N VAL A 32 -1.36 7.59 -3.93
CA VAL A 32 -0.54 8.76 -4.24
C VAL A 32 -1.00 9.90 -3.35
N VAL A 33 -0.04 10.54 -2.71
CA VAL A 33 -0.26 11.73 -1.89
C VAL A 33 0.24 12.94 -2.68
N HIS A 34 -0.53 14.02 -2.64
CA HIS A 34 -0.14 15.26 -3.31
C HIS A 34 1.18 15.78 -2.75
N GLY A 35 2.07 16.19 -3.64
CA GLY A 35 3.34 16.80 -3.27
C GLY A 35 3.14 18.15 -2.57
N PHE A 36 4.12 18.58 -1.80
CA PHE A 36 4.09 19.87 -1.12
C PHE A 36 5.50 20.36 -0.80
N TYR A 37 5.60 21.65 -0.53
CA TYR A 37 6.82 22.27 -0.04
C TYR A 37 6.76 22.42 1.48
N LEU A 38 7.86 22.09 2.16
CA LEU A 38 8.10 22.45 3.54
C LEU A 38 9.20 23.51 3.60
N GLY A 39 8.83 24.70 4.08
CA GLY A 39 9.76 25.75 4.45
C GLY A 39 10.55 25.41 5.71
N HIS A 40 11.13 26.41 6.34
CA HIS A 40 12.02 26.20 7.48
C HIS A 40 11.24 25.95 8.76
N LYS A 41 11.62 24.92 9.53
CA LYS A 41 10.94 24.55 10.79
C LYS A 41 9.42 24.31 10.64
N GLU A 42 8.98 23.96 9.44
CA GLU A 42 7.59 23.67 9.14
C GLU A 42 7.29 22.18 9.24
N GLU A 43 6.01 21.89 9.42
CA GLU A 43 5.45 20.56 9.32
C GLU A 43 4.17 20.57 8.51
N ASN A 44 3.87 19.45 7.87
CA ASN A 44 2.63 19.24 7.18
C ASN A 44 2.10 17.84 7.47
N ASN A 45 0.79 17.74 7.64
CA ASN A 45 0.10 16.47 7.79
C ASN A 45 -0.49 16.07 6.45
N ALA A 46 -0.07 14.92 5.94
CA ALA A 46 -0.61 14.35 4.73
C ALA A 46 -1.29 13.02 5.02
N GLY A 47 -2.51 12.88 4.50
CA GLY A 47 -3.30 11.65 4.55
C GLY A 47 -3.15 10.87 3.25
N ALA A 48 -3.28 9.55 3.35
CA ALA A 48 -3.43 8.66 2.22
C ALA A 48 -4.61 7.73 2.52
N VAL A 49 -5.52 7.57 1.56
CA VAL A 49 -6.61 6.61 1.66
C VAL A 49 -6.21 5.37 0.87
N PHE A 50 -6.12 4.24 1.55
CA PHE A 50 -5.82 2.96 0.94
C PHE A 50 -7.12 2.22 0.68
N ASN A 51 -7.44 2.02 -0.60
CA ASN A 51 -8.49 1.10 -0.99
C ASN A 51 -7.83 -0.27 -1.18
N GLY A 52 -8.08 -1.18 -0.24
CA GLY A 52 -7.50 -2.53 -0.29
C GLY A 52 -8.05 -3.32 -1.46
N GLU A 53 -7.18 -4.06 -2.16
CA GLU A 53 -7.61 -5.07 -3.13
C GLU A 53 -7.74 -6.45 -2.47
N GLN A 54 -8.62 -7.28 -3.02
CA GLN A 54 -8.80 -8.68 -2.62
C GLN A 54 -7.48 -9.45 -2.75
N LEU A 55 -7.01 -10.03 -1.65
CA LEU A 55 -5.74 -10.75 -1.59
C LEU A 55 -5.98 -12.24 -1.36
N VAL A 56 -5.77 -13.06 -2.39
CA VAL A 56 -5.67 -14.52 -2.20
C VAL A 56 -4.29 -14.84 -1.66
N VAL A 57 -4.21 -15.21 -0.38
CA VAL A 57 -2.93 -15.45 0.30
C VAL A 57 -2.72 -16.92 0.59
N GLY A 58 -1.70 -17.49 -0.05
CA GLY A 58 -1.21 -18.84 0.21
C GLY A 58 0.10 -18.85 1.01
N GLY A 59 0.45 -20.01 1.55
CA GLY A 59 1.76 -20.27 2.17
C GLY A 59 2.02 -19.48 3.46
N GLY A 60 3.25 -18.96 3.63
CA GLY A 60 3.71 -18.35 4.89
C GLY A 60 2.92 -17.12 5.35
N ALA A 61 2.30 -16.39 4.43
CA ALA A 61 1.47 -15.24 4.80
C ALA A 61 0.09 -15.65 5.37
N LYS A 62 -0.39 -16.87 5.08
CA LYS A 62 -1.56 -17.47 5.75
C LYS A 62 -1.21 -17.86 7.19
N LEU A 63 -0.05 -18.46 7.43
CA LEU A 63 0.39 -18.82 8.78
C LEU A 63 0.54 -17.59 9.68
N ARG A 64 1.15 -16.52 9.15
CA ARG A 64 1.26 -15.22 9.84
C ARG A 64 -0.11 -14.61 10.13
N TYR A 65 -1.04 -14.70 9.19
CA TYR A 65 -2.41 -14.25 9.41
C TYR A 65 -3.09 -15.02 10.55
N GLU A 66 -3.01 -16.35 10.57
CA GLU A 66 -3.62 -17.15 11.65
C GLU A 66 -3.00 -16.83 13.02
N SER A 67 -1.68 -16.59 13.11
CA SER A 67 -1.06 -16.18 14.38
C SER A 67 -1.51 -14.78 14.82
N GLU A 68 -1.49 -13.80 13.90
CA GLU A 68 -1.88 -12.42 14.20
C GLU A 68 -3.38 -12.28 14.51
N LYS A 69 -4.20 -13.17 13.94
CA LYS A 69 -5.64 -13.26 14.19
C LYS A 69 -5.95 -13.69 15.62
N ILE A 70 -5.16 -14.60 16.20
CA ILE A 70 -5.32 -15.02 17.61
C ILE A 70 -5.11 -13.81 18.53
N ASP A 71 -4.08 -13.01 18.25
CA ASP A 71 -3.73 -11.83 19.04
C ASP A 71 -4.63 -10.61 18.73
N GLY A 72 -5.37 -10.66 17.61
CA GLY A 72 -6.18 -9.55 17.12
C GLY A 72 -5.37 -8.32 16.70
N VAL A 73 -4.07 -8.50 16.45
CA VAL A 73 -3.11 -7.45 16.08
C VAL A 73 -2.44 -7.85 14.79
N TYR A 74 -2.66 -7.05 13.75
CA TYR A 74 -2.13 -7.29 12.42
C TYR A 74 -0.98 -6.35 12.13
N ILE A 75 0.09 -6.88 11.59
CA ILE A 75 1.30 -6.10 11.31
C ILE A 75 1.32 -5.75 9.82
N ILE A 76 1.12 -4.47 9.51
CA ILE A 76 1.13 -3.94 8.14
C ILE A 76 2.33 -3.02 7.98
N ASP A 77 3.10 -3.22 6.92
CA ASP A 77 4.19 -2.33 6.54
C ASP A 77 3.67 -1.24 5.61
N LEU A 78 3.97 0.01 5.94
CA LEU A 78 3.76 1.16 5.08
C LEU A 78 5.10 1.52 4.43
N LYS A 79 5.19 1.29 3.12
CA LYS A 79 6.33 1.69 2.31
C LYS A 79 6.02 3.01 1.60
N MET A 80 6.92 3.97 1.67
CA MET A 80 6.79 5.25 1.01
C MET A 80 7.96 5.48 0.07
N ARG A 81 7.68 5.79 -1.20
CA ARG A 81 8.67 6.29 -2.15
C ARG A 81 8.47 7.78 -2.28
N LEU A 82 9.51 8.53 -1.97
CA LEU A 82 9.51 9.99 -1.93
C LEU A 82 10.46 10.48 -3.01
N LYS A 83 9.96 11.34 -3.90
CA LYS A 83 10.81 12.13 -4.77
C LYS A 83 10.99 13.51 -4.17
N ILE A 84 12.22 13.83 -3.78
CA ILE A 84 12.51 15.00 -2.95
C ILE A 84 13.50 15.92 -3.66
N ARG A 85 13.31 17.23 -3.54
CA ARG A 85 14.31 18.24 -3.88
C ARG A 85 14.61 19.13 -2.69
N ILE A 86 15.89 19.46 -2.53
CA ILE A 86 16.33 20.41 -1.49
C ILE A 86 16.46 21.79 -2.12
N LYS A 87 15.87 22.79 -1.45
CA LYS A 87 16.02 24.20 -1.80
C LYS A 87 17.04 24.85 -0.88
N VAL A 88 18.09 25.42 -1.47
CA VAL A 88 19.10 26.22 -0.78
C VAL A 88 19.04 27.65 -1.31
N LEU A 89 18.53 28.59 -0.52
CA LEU A 89 18.31 29.97 -0.98
C LEU A 89 17.46 30.03 -2.27
N ARG A 90 18.05 30.48 -3.38
CA ARG A 90 17.40 30.56 -4.71
C ARG A 90 17.70 29.36 -5.61
N VAL A 91 18.50 28.41 -5.16
CA VAL A 91 18.91 27.23 -5.93
C VAL A 91 18.07 26.03 -5.49
N LEU A 92 17.54 25.30 -6.48
CA LEU A 92 16.87 24.03 -6.28
C LEU A 92 17.81 22.91 -6.73
N LEU A 93 18.17 22.02 -5.80
CA LEU A 93 19.01 20.86 -6.12
C LEU A 93 18.22 19.82 -6.92
N ASN A 94 18.94 18.91 -7.56
CA ASN A 94 18.35 17.82 -8.31
C ASN A 94 17.46 16.94 -7.41
N ALA A 95 16.46 16.33 -8.04
CA ALA A 95 15.60 15.38 -7.36
C ALA A 95 16.38 14.12 -6.99
N TYR A 96 16.08 13.58 -5.81
CA TYR A 96 16.51 12.25 -5.40
C TYR A 96 15.30 11.44 -4.93
N ASP A 97 15.35 10.14 -5.19
CA ASP A 97 14.32 9.20 -4.79
C ASP A 97 14.77 8.44 -3.55
N GLU A 98 13.93 8.42 -2.53
CA GLU A 98 14.17 7.74 -1.26
C GLU A 98 13.01 6.80 -0.93
N MET A 99 13.31 5.63 -0.37
CA MET A 99 12.29 4.68 0.06
C MET A 99 12.33 4.45 1.58
N LEU A 100 11.27 4.90 2.25
CA LEU A 100 11.09 4.70 3.68
C LEU A 100 10.14 3.54 3.94
N THR A 101 10.41 2.75 4.98
CA THR A 101 9.49 1.70 5.45
C THR A 101 9.19 1.91 6.92
N THR A 102 7.91 1.90 7.28
CA THR A 102 7.48 1.93 8.67
C THR A 102 6.45 0.84 8.92
N THR A 103 6.58 0.13 10.04
CA THR A 103 5.66 -0.93 10.41
C THR A 103 4.59 -0.38 11.34
N LYS A 104 3.34 -0.74 11.08
CA LYS A 104 2.17 -0.37 11.88
C LYS A 104 1.48 -1.61 12.42
N HIS A 105 1.26 -1.61 13.72
CA HIS A 105 0.52 -2.63 14.44
C HIS A 105 -0.92 -2.15 14.52
N MET A 106 -1.78 -2.77 13.71
CA MET A 106 -3.19 -2.43 13.62
C MET A 106 -3.98 -3.38 14.52
N LYS A 107 -4.56 -2.83 15.59
CA LYS A 107 -5.50 -3.57 16.43
C LYS A 107 -6.89 -3.48 15.81
N GLY A 108 -7.49 -4.61 15.46
CA GLY A 108 -8.78 -4.62 14.78
C GLY A 108 -9.62 -5.83 15.16
N LYS A 109 -10.86 -5.61 15.63
CA LYS A 109 -11.84 -6.67 15.85
C LYS A 109 -12.41 -7.25 14.53
N ASN A 110 -12.21 -6.56 13.40
CA ASN A 110 -12.76 -6.89 12.09
C ASN A 110 -11.75 -6.61 10.97
N PHE A 111 -10.69 -7.42 10.88
CA PHE A 111 -9.70 -7.27 9.79
C PHE A 111 -10.29 -7.56 8.39
N GLN A 112 -11.43 -8.27 8.33
CA GLN A 112 -12.24 -8.36 7.11
C GLN A 112 -12.71 -6.99 6.60
N ALA A 113 -12.82 -5.93 7.43
CA ALA A 113 -13.13 -4.60 6.90
C ALA A 113 -11.95 -3.94 6.16
N PHE A 114 -10.71 -4.38 6.44
CA PHE A 114 -9.48 -3.85 5.82
C PHE A 114 -8.99 -4.72 4.65
N LEU A 115 -9.34 -6.02 4.67
CA LEU A 115 -9.11 -7.00 3.61
C LEU A 115 -10.39 -7.85 3.47
N PRO A 116 -11.43 -7.35 2.78
CA PRO A 116 -12.75 -8.00 2.69
C PRO A 116 -12.71 -9.45 2.25
N ASP A 117 -11.67 -9.81 1.49
CA ASP A 117 -11.53 -11.14 0.92
C ASP A 117 -10.17 -11.80 1.19
N PHE A 118 -9.65 -11.68 2.40
CA PHE A 118 -8.77 -12.74 2.92
C PHE A 118 -9.62 -13.99 3.25
N ALA A 119 -10.39 -14.48 2.27
CA ALA A 119 -11.03 -15.76 2.37
C ALA A 119 -9.89 -16.77 2.47
N LEU A 120 -9.81 -17.47 3.60
CA LEU A 120 -9.33 -18.83 3.57
C LEU A 120 -10.23 -19.53 2.55
N THR A 121 -9.78 -19.63 1.31
CA THR A 121 -10.31 -20.66 0.41
C THR A 121 -9.98 -21.96 1.13
N LYS A 122 -10.94 -22.47 1.92
CA LYS A 122 -11.13 -23.92 1.99
C LYS A 122 -11.13 -24.33 0.52
N CYS A 123 -10.18 -25.17 0.14
CA CYS A 123 -10.13 -25.76 -1.18
C CYS A 123 -11.46 -26.46 -1.47
N ASN A 124 -12.44 -25.72 -1.97
CA ASN A 124 -13.56 -26.26 -2.70
C ASN A 124 -13.39 -25.67 -4.08
N VAL A 125 -12.58 -26.36 -4.88
CA VAL A 125 -12.72 -26.32 -6.33
C VAL A 125 -14.17 -26.68 -6.59
N PHE A 126 -15.02 -25.68 -6.77
CA PHE A 126 -16.32 -25.87 -7.37
C PHE A 126 -16.05 -25.85 -8.86
N VAL A 127 -15.98 -27.03 -9.47
CA VAL A 127 -16.12 -27.17 -10.91
C VAL A 127 -17.57 -26.77 -11.22
N PRO A 128 -17.85 -25.65 -11.91
CA PRO A 128 -19.20 -25.44 -12.40
C PRO A 128 -19.49 -26.51 -13.44
N ALA A 129 -20.51 -27.33 -13.18
CA ALA A 129 -20.95 -28.42 -14.03
C ALA A 129 -21.53 -27.99 -15.40
N ASN A 130 -21.25 -26.77 -15.89
CA ASN A 130 -21.86 -26.22 -17.11
C ASN A 130 -20.89 -25.44 -18.02
N SER A 131 -19.60 -25.80 -18.05
CA SER A 131 -18.66 -25.25 -19.03
C SER A 131 -18.23 -26.29 -20.07
N VAL A 132 -19.20 -26.92 -20.74
CA VAL A 132 -18.96 -27.51 -22.07
C VAL A 132 -20.14 -27.14 -22.97
N LYS A 133 -20.03 -26.00 -23.66
CA LYS A 133 -20.48 -25.82 -25.05
C LYS A 133 -20.06 -24.45 -25.59
N ALA A 134 -18.87 -24.42 -26.17
CA ALA A 134 -18.59 -23.85 -27.49
C ALA A 134 -17.26 -24.49 -27.93
N PRO A 135 -17.08 -24.87 -29.21
CA PRO A 135 -17.36 -24.00 -30.33
C PRO A 135 -18.16 -24.67 -31.46
N LEU A 136 -18.75 -23.87 -32.33
CA LEU A 136 -18.61 -24.04 -33.78
C LEU A 136 -19.13 -22.78 -34.45
N LEU A 137 -18.19 -22.02 -35.00
CA LEU A 137 -18.45 -20.99 -35.99
C LEU A 137 -19.10 -21.67 -37.22
N LEU A 138 -20.29 -21.20 -37.58
CA LEU A 138 -20.87 -21.38 -38.90
C LEU A 138 -20.08 -20.52 -39.89
N SER A 139 -19.51 -21.14 -40.92
CA SER A 139 -19.33 -20.52 -42.22
C SER A 139 -19.90 -21.46 -43.26
N GLN A 140 -20.90 -20.95 -43.98
CA GLN A 140 -21.50 -21.57 -45.15
C GLN A 140 -20.60 -21.34 -46.36
N HIS A 141 -20.31 -22.41 -47.10
CA HIS A 141 -20.55 -22.61 -48.55
C HIS A 141 -19.73 -23.78 -49.07
#